data_AF-A0A0B7MVM7-F1
#
_entry.id   AF-A0A0B7MVM7-F1
#
_cell.length_a   1.000
_cell.length_b   1.000
_cell.length_c   1.000
_cell.angle_alpha   90.00
_cell.angle_beta   90.00
_cell.angle_gamma   90.00
#
_symmetry.space_group_name_H-M   'P 1'
#
loop_
_entity.id
_entity.type
_entity.pdbx_description
1 polymer ?
#
loop_
_entity_poly.entity_id
_entity_poly.type
_entity_poly.pdbx_seq_one_letter_code
_entity_poly.pdbx_strand_id
1 'polypeptide(L)'
;LETLGMMDPESTDCYQPGLIEHYTNRPDEFESLNLAQFAAYFEFSRKGPSSRSTRRDNEHEDQQNEQSDAGTDDAGADARTDGAGADARIDNAGGPAGSFYPLRAGYPEMWIKRRKKSKVIRYYKFNKNDESRPDYFRTLLMLYKPWRNEETELLNVNAEEVVNINSALIAFNFQEFTKIDEDALEDYMQQLMGDRQEDNEDEDENENERGTADDEIDDFGRYTMEMDDDEQG
;
A
#
# COMPACT_ATOMS: atom_id res chain seq x y z
N LEU A 1 -12.09 -17.87 20.05
CA LEU A 1 -12.03 -19.18 20.75
C LEU A 1 -13.05 -20.21 20.25
N GLU A 2 -14.20 -19.80 19.70
CA GLU A 2 -15.21 -20.75 19.20
C GLU A 2 -14.72 -21.62 18.03
N THR A 3 -13.85 -21.10 17.16
CA THR A 3 -13.35 -21.83 15.98
C THR A 3 -12.33 -22.92 16.31
N LEU A 4 -11.39 -22.69 17.25
CA LEU A 4 -10.42 -23.73 17.65
C LEU A 4 -11.06 -24.81 18.54
N GLY A 5 -12.08 -24.47 19.33
CA GLY A 5 -12.80 -25.44 20.15
C GLY A 5 -13.71 -26.38 19.35
N MET A 6 -14.01 -26.04 18.09
CA MET A 6 -14.80 -26.86 17.17
C MET A 6 -13.95 -27.72 16.22
N MET A 7 -12.62 -27.62 16.29
CA MET A 7 -11.72 -28.43 15.48
C MET A 7 -11.49 -29.82 16.09
N ASP A 8 -11.34 -30.82 15.24
CA ASP A 8 -11.00 -32.20 15.63
C ASP A 8 -9.66 -32.18 16.40
N PRO A 9 -9.53 -32.88 17.54
CA PRO A 9 -8.27 -33.07 18.26
C PRO A 9 -7.09 -33.55 17.39
N GLU A 10 -7.36 -34.25 16.30
CA GLU A 10 -6.36 -34.75 15.34
C GLU A 10 -6.22 -33.85 14.10
N SER A 11 -6.94 -32.72 14.03
CA SER A 11 -6.81 -31.77 12.93
C SER A 11 -5.39 -31.19 12.93
N THR A 12 -4.70 -31.36 11.80
CA THR A 12 -3.39 -30.74 11.54
C THR A 12 -3.55 -29.37 10.87
N ASP A 13 -4.76 -28.85 10.76
CA ASP A 13 -5.03 -27.59 10.07
C ASP A 13 -4.46 -26.41 10.87
N CYS A 14 -3.52 -25.70 10.25
CA CYS A 14 -2.96 -24.49 10.81
C CYS A 14 -3.84 -23.29 10.46
N TYR A 15 -4.68 -22.86 11.42
CA TYR A 15 -5.47 -21.64 11.26
C TYR A 15 -4.64 -20.40 11.64
N GLN A 16 -4.35 -19.55 10.66
CA GLN A 16 -3.75 -18.24 10.88
C GLN A 16 -4.76 -17.15 10.47
N PRO A 17 -5.25 -16.32 11.40
CA PRO A 17 -6.17 -15.25 11.06
C PRO A 17 -5.49 -14.24 10.12
N GLY A 18 -6.22 -13.77 9.10
CA GLY A 18 -5.78 -12.79 8.14
C GLY A 18 -6.19 -11.36 8.49
N LEU A 19 -6.00 -10.44 7.53
CA LEU A 19 -6.29 -9.01 7.69
C LEU A 19 -7.76 -8.75 8.04
N ILE A 20 -8.68 -9.48 7.41
CA ILE A 20 -10.12 -9.34 7.64
C ILE A 20 -10.49 -9.77 9.07
N GLU A 21 -9.96 -10.91 9.52
CA GLU A 21 -10.19 -11.40 10.89
C GLU A 21 -9.62 -10.43 11.92
N HIS A 22 -8.46 -9.83 11.66
CA HIS A 22 -7.89 -8.81 12.53
C HIS A 22 -8.77 -7.55 12.58
N TYR A 23 -9.32 -7.14 11.44
CA TYR A 23 -10.18 -5.96 11.34
C TYR A 23 -11.54 -6.16 12.02
N THR A 24 -12.18 -7.32 11.86
CA THR A 24 -13.46 -7.63 12.52
C THR A 24 -13.30 -7.74 14.05
N ASN A 25 -12.13 -8.22 14.51
CA ASN A 25 -11.74 -8.30 15.92
C ASN A 25 -11.01 -7.04 16.42
N ARG A 26 -11.04 -5.92 15.70
CA ARG A 26 -10.42 -4.67 16.17
C ARG A 26 -11.03 -4.20 17.50
N PRO A 27 -10.26 -3.45 18.32
CA PRO A 27 -10.77 -2.78 19.52
C PRO A 27 -12.04 -1.97 19.24
N ASP A 28 -12.91 -1.87 20.24
CA ASP A 28 -14.16 -1.10 20.14
C ASP A 28 -13.89 0.40 19.97
N GLU A 29 -12.75 0.88 20.45
CA GLU A 29 -12.24 2.24 20.22
C GLU A 29 -12.01 2.54 18.73
N PHE A 30 -11.87 1.50 17.90
CA PHE A 30 -11.62 1.59 16.46
C PHE A 30 -12.84 1.21 15.62
N GLU A 31 -14.05 1.25 16.20
CA GLU A 31 -15.29 0.93 15.48
C GLU A 31 -15.47 1.79 14.22
N SER A 32 -15.11 3.07 14.31
CA SER A 32 -15.25 4.05 13.23
C SER A 32 -14.22 3.90 12.10
N LEU A 33 -13.18 3.07 12.28
CA LEU A 33 -12.19 2.83 11.24
C LEU A 33 -12.78 1.93 10.16
N ASN A 34 -12.56 2.31 8.91
CA ASN A 34 -12.82 1.45 7.76
C ASN A 34 -11.62 0.50 7.51
N LEU A 35 -11.83 -0.49 6.65
CA LEU A 35 -10.81 -1.50 6.35
C LEU A 35 -9.56 -0.87 5.70
N ALA A 36 -9.72 0.12 4.83
CA ALA A 36 -8.59 0.77 4.18
C ALA A 36 -7.67 1.46 5.20
N GLN A 37 -8.24 2.25 6.11
CA GLN A 37 -7.51 2.89 7.20
C GLN A 37 -6.81 1.86 8.09
N PHE A 38 -7.52 0.81 8.48
CA PHE A 38 -6.94 -0.26 9.29
C PHE A 38 -5.75 -0.93 8.59
N ALA A 39 -5.91 -1.30 7.32
CA ALA A 39 -4.90 -1.96 6.51
C ALA A 39 -3.66 -1.07 6.27
N ALA A 40 -3.87 0.24 6.09
CA ALA A 40 -2.82 1.21 5.87
C ALA A 40 -2.01 1.46 7.15
N TYR A 41 -2.68 1.70 8.28
CA TYR A 41 -2.06 2.23 9.49
C TYR A 41 -1.69 1.19 10.54
N PHE A 42 -2.23 -0.03 10.49
CA PHE A 42 -1.99 -1.05 11.52
C PHE A 42 -1.31 -2.30 10.97
N GLU A 43 -0.49 -2.92 11.80
CA GLU A 43 0.06 -4.26 11.57
C GLU A 43 -0.29 -5.19 12.72
N PHE A 44 -0.52 -6.46 12.38
CA PHE A 44 -0.70 -7.50 13.37
C PHE A 44 0.63 -7.86 14.03
N SER A 45 0.59 -8.10 15.35
CA SER A 45 1.72 -8.54 16.14
C SER A 45 1.29 -9.61 17.15
N ARG A 46 2.00 -10.75 17.14
CA ARG A 46 1.92 -11.75 18.23
C ARG A 46 2.70 -11.33 19.48
N LYS A 47 3.51 -10.28 19.37
CA LYS A 47 4.30 -9.72 20.47
C LYS A 47 3.60 -8.49 20.99
N GLY A 48 3.28 -8.49 22.29
CA GLY A 48 2.77 -7.31 22.97
C GLY A 48 3.82 -6.20 23.10
N PRO A 49 3.45 -5.06 23.71
CA PRO A 49 4.44 -4.05 24.07
C PRO A 49 5.55 -4.72 24.88
N SER A 50 6.78 -4.69 24.37
CA SER A 50 7.92 -5.38 24.95
C SER A 50 8.05 -4.99 26.43
N SER A 51 7.91 -5.96 27.34
CA SER A 51 8.15 -5.73 28.77
C SER A 51 9.63 -5.47 29.08
N ARG A 52 10.53 -5.50 28.09
CA ARG A 52 11.95 -5.20 28.26
C ARG A 52 12.22 -3.70 28.03
N SER A 53 11.77 -2.88 28.97
CA SER A 53 12.40 -1.58 29.26
C SER A 53 13.24 -1.70 30.53
N THR A 54 14.25 -2.57 30.49
CA THR A 54 15.47 -2.50 31.32
C THR A 54 16.39 -3.61 30.83
N ARG A 55 17.05 -3.39 29.70
CA ARG A 55 18.39 -3.93 29.39
C ARG A 55 18.75 -3.50 27.98
N ARG A 56 19.53 -2.41 27.94
CA ARG A 56 20.57 -2.03 26.98
C ARG A 56 20.26 -2.29 25.51
N ASP A 57 20.23 -1.19 24.76
CA ASP A 57 20.46 -1.15 23.32
C ASP A 57 21.53 -2.17 22.92
N ASN A 58 21.15 -3.10 22.05
CA ASN A 58 22.01 -3.57 20.96
C ASN A 58 21.24 -4.44 19.96
N GLU A 59 21.63 -4.23 18.70
CA GLU A 59 21.49 -5.09 17.50
C GLU A 59 20.17 -4.93 16.71
N HIS A 60 20.15 -4.19 15.59
CA HIS A 60 20.68 -4.45 14.23
C HIS A 60 20.08 -5.68 13.53
N GLU A 61 19.44 -5.44 12.37
CA GLU A 61 19.20 -6.28 11.17
C GLU A 61 18.06 -5.58 10.37
N ASP A 62 18.07 -5.30 9.07
CA ASP A 62 18.99 -5.52 7.95
C ASP A 62 18.75 -4.39 6.93
N GLN A 63 19.79 -3.68 6.53
CA GLN A 63 19.80 -2.88 5.30
C GLN A 63 21.10 -3.23 4.57
N GLN A 64 20.99 -4.00 3.49
CA GLN A 64 22.09 -4.22 2.55
C GLN A 64 22.22 -2.95 1.70
N ASN A 65 23.36 -2.28 1.78
CA ASN A 65 23.96 -1.63 0.62
C ASN A 65 25.48 -1.57 0.79
N GLU A 66 26.19 -2.02 -0.24
CA GLU A 66 27.65 -2.12 -0.29
C GLU A 66 28.31 -0.77 -0.65
N GLN A 67 29.43 -0.53 0.03
CA GLN A 67 30.67 0.15 -0.41
C GLN A 67 30.74 1.67 -0.64
N SER A 68 31.46 2.35 0.27
CA SER A 68 32.84 2.90 0.13
C SER A 68 33.10 3.88 1.30
N ASP A 69 33.91 3.53 2.30
CA ASP A 69 35.37 3.75 2.44
C ASP A 69 35.87 5.19 2.17
N ALA A 70 36.02 5.97 3.24
CA ALA A 70 37.19 6.80 3.53
C ALA A 70 37.05 7.40 4.94
N GLY A 71 37.99 7.08 5.83
CA GLY A 71 38.01 7.57 7.20
C GLY A 71 38.38 9.06 7.33
N THR A 72 38.00 9.65 8.46
CA THR A 72 38.83 10.60 9.23
C THR A 72 38.16 10.91 10.57
N ASP A 73 38.94 10.68 11.61
CA ASP A 73 38.74 10.95 13.01
C ASP A 73 38.95 12.46 13.27
N ASP A 74 38.07 13.13 14.04
CA ASP A 74 38.45 14.08 15.10
C ASP A 74 37.21 14.67 15.82
N ALA A 75 37.42 15.03 17.07
CA ALA A 75 36.46 15.39 18.10
C ALA A 75 35.72 16.73 17.89
N GLY A 76 34.54 16.86 18.52
CA GLY A 76 33.91 18.17 18.69
C GLY A 76 32.54 18.09 19.35
N ALA A 77 32.48 18.51 20.61
CA ALA A 77 31.26 18.74 21.37
C ALA A 77 30.39 19.86 20.76
N ASP A 78 29.14 19.96 21.24
CA ASP A 78 28.09 20.96 20.94
C ASP A 78 27.05 20.50 19.90
N ALA A 79 25.86 20.14 20.37
CA ALA A 79 24.63 20.50 19.66
C ALA A 79 23.44 20.59 20.63
N ARG A 80 22.98 21.82 20.82
CA ARG A 80 21.62 22.19 21.22
C ARG A 80 20.61 21.34 20.43
N THR A 81 19.67 20.67 21.09
CA THR A 81 18.55 20.03 20.41
C THR A 81 17.43 21.05 20.21
N ASP A 82 17.56 21.80 19.13
CA ASP A 82 16.45 22.47 18.48
C ASP A 82 15.60 21.41 17.74
N GLY A 83 14.28 21.56 17.79
CA GLY A 83 13.41 21.08 16.71
C GLY A 83 12.98 19.61 16.74
N ALA A 84 12.34 19.14 17.81
CA ALA A 84 11.41 18.01 17.69
C ALA A 84 10.08 18.49 17.08
N GLY A 85 10.12 18.87 15.81
CA GLY A 85 8.96 18.87 14.94
C GLY A 85 8.54 17.42 14.70
N ALA A 86 8.06 16.76 15.74
CA ALA A 86 7.26 15.57 15.56
C ALA A 86 6.02 16.05 14.80
N ASP A 87 5.94 15.68 13.53
CA ASP A 87 4.73 15.73 12.69
C ASP A 87 3.69 14.80 13.32
N ALA A 88 3.27 15.16 14.54
CA ALA A 88 2.18 14.57 15.29
C ALA A 88 0.90 15.05 14.62
N ARG A 89 0.70 14.61 13.38
CA ARG A 89 -0.64 14.46 12.83
C ARG A 89 -1.29 13.40 13.72
N ILE A 90 -1.95 13.88 14.76
CA ILE A 90 -3.03 13.16 15.42
C ILE A 90 -4.08 12.98 14.33
N ASP A 91 -3.91 11.96 13.51
CA ASP A 91 -4.96 11.47 12.64
C ASP A 91 -5.95 10.68 13.51
N ASN A 92 -7.20 10.61 13.05
CA ASN A 92 -8.35 10.06 13.79
C ASN A 92 -8.28 8.53 14.01
N ALA A 93 -7.09 7.91 13.96
CA ALA A 93 -6.91 6.47 13.83
C ALA A 93 -5.95 5.85 14.86
N GLY A 94 -5.99 6.30 16.12
CA GLY A 94 -5.47 5.50 17.23
C GLY A 94 -4.05 5.81 17.67
N GLY A 95 -3.89 6.97 18.32
CA GLY A 95 -2.73 7.31 19.16
C GLY A 95 -1.38 7.45 18.44
N PRO A 96 -0.26 7.63 19.15
CA PRO A 96 1.03 7.84 18.51
C PRO A 96 1.51 6.62 17.70
N ALA A 97 2.31 6.85 16.66
CA ALA A 97 2.96 5.77 15.91
C ALA A 97 3.78 4.84 16.83
N GLY A 98 3.65 3.53 16.63
CA GLY A 98 4.28 2.51 17.47
C GLY A 98 3.45 2.05 18.66
N SER A 99 2.29 2.66 18.91
CA SER A 99 1.37 2.23 19.96
C SER A 99 0.79 0.84 19.68
N PHE A 100 0.60 0.05 20.73
CA PHE A 100 0.03 -1.30 20.66
C PHE A 100 -1.38 -1.31 21.25
N TYR A 101 -2.28 -2.01 20.60
CA TYR A 101 -3.66 -2.21 21.03
C TYR A 101 -3.99 -3.70 21.03
N PRO A 102 -4.57 -4.24 22.11
CA PRO A 102 -4.99 -5.63 22.14
C PRO A 102 -6.18 -5.83 21.19
N LEU A 103 -6.24 -6.96 20.47
CA LEU A 103 -7.48 -7.30 19.75
C LEU A 103 -8.62 -7.57 20.74
N ARG A 104 -9.86 -7.49 20.25
CA ARG A 104 -11.08 -7.70 21.05
C ARG A 104 -11.05 -9.08 21.74
N ALA A 105 -11.62 -9.12 22.94
CA ALA A 105 -11.60 -10.26 23.86
C ALA A 105 -11.90 -11.60 23.16
N GLY A 106 -11.05 -12.59 23.38
CA GLY A 106 -11.14 -13.93 22.76
C GLY A 106 -9.82 -14.47 22.21
N TYR A 107 -8.79 -13.61 22.13
CA TYR A 107 -7.43 -13.94 21.68
C TYR A 107 -6.38 -13.33 22.63
N PRO A 108 -6.15 -13.93 23.81
CA PRO A 108 -5.03 -13.51 24.64
C PRO A 108 -3.74 -13.63 23.81
N GLU A 109 -2.90 -12.59 23.84
CA GLU A 109 -1.62 -12.48 23.09
C GLU A 109 -1.68 -11.93 21.64
N MET A 110 -2.85 -11.52 21.13
CA MET A 110 -2.93 -10.86 19.81
C MET A 110 -3.01 -9.33 19.94
N TRP A 111 -2.12 -8.64 19.23
CA TRP A 111 -2.00 -7.19 19.24
C TRP A 111 -2.04 -6.62 17.82
N ILE A 112 -2.50 -5.39 17.70
CA ILE A 112 -2.27 -4.54 16.54
C ILE A 112 -1.36 -3.40 16.94
N LYS A 113 -0.41 -3.08 16.08
CA LYS A 113 0.54 -2.01 16.29
C LYS A 113 0.32 -0.93 15.25
N ARG A 114 0.25 0.32 15.69
CA ARG A 114 0.20 1.46 14.79
C ARG A 114 1.56 1.62 14.10
N ARG A 115 1.57 1.67 12.78
CA ARG A 115 2.78 1.79 11.98
C ARG A 115 3.37 3.19 12.06
N LYS A 116 4.68 3.27 11.81
CA LYS A 116 5.39 4.55 11.62
C LYS A 116 5.22 5.10 10.20
N LYS A 117 5.03 4.21 9.22
CA LYS A 117 4.78 4.52 7.81
C LYS A 117 3.53 3.76 7.36
N SER A 118 2.61 4.43 6.67
CA SER A 118 1.42 3.78 6.12
C SER A 118 1.80 2.84 4.97
N LYS A 119 1.00 1.79 4.75
CA LYS A 119 1.11 0.97 3.53
C LYS A 119 0.24 1.54 2.42
N VAL A 120 0.72 1.36 1.19
CA VAL A 120 -0.11 1.52 -0.02
C VAL A 120 -1.03 0.32 -0.13
N ILE A 121 -2.30 0.58 -0.43
CA ILE A 121 -3.31 -0.45 -0.65
C ILE A 121 -3.42 -0.67 -2.15
N ARG A 122 -3.19 -1.89 -2.60
CA ARG A 122 -3.44 -2.31 -3.98
C ARG A 122 -4.65 -3.24 -3.98
N TYR A 123 -5.56 -3.01 -4.90
CA TYR A 123 -6.76 -3.82 -5.07
C TYR A 123 -7.16 -3.84 -6.55
N TYR A 124 -7.97 -4.82 -6.91
CA TYR A 124 -8.51 -4.92 -8.27
C TYR A 124 -9.55 -3.83 -8.51
N LYS A 125 -9.43 -3.08 -9.62
CA LYS A 125 -10.40 -2.05 -10.00
C LYS A 125 -11.50 -2.68 -10.85
N PHE A 126 -12.63 -3.00 -10.23
CA PHE A 126 -13.86 -3.38 -10.95
C PHE A 126 -14.45 -2.17 -11.70
N ASN A 127 -15.22 -2.44 -12.75
CA ASN A 127 -15.87 -1.41 -13.54
C ASN A 127 -17.35 -1.29 -13.14
N LYS A 128 -17.83 -0.06 -13.00
CA LYS A 128 -19.22 0.25 -12.63
C LYS A 128 -20.22 0.00 -13.77
N ASN A 129 -19.76 -0.08 -15.01
CA ASN A 129 -20.59 -0.10 -16.22
C ASN A 129 -20.68 -1.48 -16.89
N ASP A 130 -20.01 -2.50 -16.37
CA ASP A 130 -20.00 -3.85 -16.94
C ASP A 130 -20.59 -4.91 -15.97
N GLU A 131 -20.38 -6.19 -16.29
CA GLU A 131 -20.86 -7.33 -15.50
C GLU A 131 -20.28 -7.37 -14.07
N SER A 132 -19.15 -6.68 -13.82
CA SER A 132 -18.50 -6.59 -12.50
C SER A 132 -19.05 -5.49 -11.60
N ARG A 133 -20.09 -4.76 -12.04
CA ARG A 133 -20.76 -3.69 -11.28
C ARG A 133 -21.12 -4.08 -9.83
N PRO A 134 -21.64 -5.29 -9.53
CA PRO A 134 -21.90 -5.69 -8.14
C PRO A 134 -20.62 -5.71 -7.28
N ASP A 135 -19.52 -6.22 -7.82
CA ASP A 135 -18.23 -6.27 -7.13
C ASP A 135 -17.57 -4.90 -6.98
N TYR A 136 -17.82 -3.97 -7.91
CA TYR A 136 -17.44 -2.56 -7.75
C TYR A 136 -18.05 -1.96 -6.48
N PHE A 137 -19.37 -2.05 -6.31
CA PHE A 137 -20.04 -1.51 -5.12
C PHE A 137 -19.67 -2.27 -3.85
N ARG A 138 -19.54 -3.61 -3.93
CA ARG A 138 -19.09 -4.44 -2.81
C ARG A 138 -17.70 -4.03 -2.33
N THR A 139 -16.77 -3.77 -3.25
CA THR A 139 -15.40 -3.36 -2.92
C THR A 139 -15.36 -1.99 -2.27
N LEU A 140 -16.15 -1.03 -2.77
CA LEU A 140 -16.28 0.29 -2.13
C LEU A 140 -16.82 0.18 -0.71
N LEU A 141 -17.86 -0.63 -0.52
CA LEU A 141 -18.47 -0.87 0.78
C LEU A 141 -17.49 -1.53 1.75
N MET A 142 -16.75 -2.53 1.27
CA MET A 142 -15.75 -3.27 2.05
C MET A 142 -14.58 -2.38 2.48
N LEU A 143 -14.10 -1.49 1.63
CA LEU A 143 -12.91 -0.68 1.93
C LEU A 143 -13.21 0.59 2.72
N TYR A 144 -14.29 1.30 2.39
CA TYR A 144 -14.49 2.70 2.79
C TYR A 144 -15.68 2.94 3.71
N LYS A 145 -16.51 1.94 3.99
CA LYS A 145 -17.50 2.01 5.08
C LYS A 145 -17.01 1.15 6.26
N PRO A 146 -17.12 1.61 7.51
CA PRO A 146 -16.91 0.73 8.66
C PRO A 146 -17.93 -0.42 8.71
N TRP A 147 -17.46 -1.61 9.07
CA TRP A 147 -18.26 -2.83 9.20
C TRP A 147 -17.58 -3.81 10.17
N ARG A 148 -18.32 -4.79 10.71
CA ARG A 148 -17.76 -5.87 11.52
C ARG A 148 -18.18 -7.25 11.07
N ASN A 149 -19.40 -7.40 10.59
CA ASN A 149 -19.90 -8.68 10.13
C ASN A 149 -19.95 -8.69 8.60
N GLU A 150 -19.00 -9.40 7.99
CA GLU A 150 -18.89 -9.53 6.54
C GLU A 150 -20.16 -10.12 5.91
N GLU A 151 -20.74 -11.14 6.55
CA GLU A 151 -21.92 -11.81 6.01
C GLU A 151 -23.13 -10.88 5.96
N THR A 152 -23.44 -10.21 7.06
CA THR A 152 -24.67 -9.40 7.17
C THR A 152 -24.53 -7.97 6.67
N GLU A 153 -23.31 -7.44 6.58
CA GLU A 153 -23.07 -6.05 6.18
C GLU A 153 -22.44 -5.89 4.79
N LEU A 154 -21.88 -6.97 4.21
CA LEU A 154 -21.24 -6.93 2.88
C LEU A 154 -21.81 -7.95 1.89
N LEU A 155 -21.96 -9.22 2.29
CA LEU A 155 -22.32 -10.30 1.36
C LEU A 155 -23.83 -10.42 1.13
N ASN A 156 -24.63 -10.36 2.20
CA ASN A 156 -26.08 -10.57 2.13
C ASN A 156 -26.87 -9.26 2.03
N VAL A 157 -26.26 -8.20 1.49
CA VAL A 157 -26.89 -6.88 1.33
C VAL A 157 -26.84 -6.40 -0.12
N ASN A 158 -27.76 -5.51 -0.47
CA ASN A 158 -27.69 -4.77 -1.73
C ASN A 158 -26.59 -3.70 -1.64
N ALA A 159 -25.36 -4.08 -2.00
CA ALA A 159 -24.19 -3.20 -1.86
C ALA A 159 -24.35 -1.85 -2.57
N GLU A 160 -24.99 -1.83 -3.75
CA GLU A 160 -25.21 -0.59 -4.51
C GLU A 160 -26.11 0.39 -3.75
N GLU A 161 -27.23 -0.09 -3.21
CA GLU A 161 -28.16 0.74 -2.44
C GLU A 161 -27.49 1.31 -1.18
N VAL A 162 -26.74 0.46 -0.47
CA VAL A 162 -26.02 0.88 0.74
C VAL A 162 -24.93 1.91 0.40
N VAL A 163 -24.20 1.73 -0.69
CA VAL A 163 -23.19 2.70 -1.16
C VAL A 163 -23.87 4.03 -1.51
N ASN A 164 -25.00 4.00 -2.21
CA ASN A 164 -25.73 5.22 -2.58
C ASN A 164 -26.19 6.00 -1.35
N ILE A 165 -26.74 5.32 -0.34
CA ILE A 165 -27.14 5.93 0.94
C ILE A 165 -25.93 6.54 1.67
N ASN A 166 -24.78 5.87 1.65
CA ASN A 166 -23.56 6.27 2.36
C ASN A 166 -22.54 7.00 1.47
N SER A 167 -22.97 7.52 0.33
CA SER A 167 -22.08 8.06 -0.72
C SER A 167 -21.14 9.14 -0.21
N ALA A 168 -21.63 10.06 0.62
CA ALA A 168 -20.82 11.12 1.23
C ALA A 168 -19.71 10.57 2.15
N LEU A 169 -20.03 9.56 2.97
CA LEU A 169 -19.07 8.91 3.87
C LEU A 169 -17.99 8.17 3.07
N ILE A 170 -18.41 7.42 2.05
CA ILE A 170 -17.50 6.65 1.19
C ILE A 170 -16.58 7.60 0.43
N ALA A 171 -17.11 8.68 -0.16
CA ALA A 171 -16.32 9.67 -0.88
C ALA A 171 -15.28 10.34 0.03
N PHE A 172 -15.68 10.73 1.25
CA PHE A 172 -14.77 11.32 2.23
C PHE A 172 -13.63 10.37 2.60
N ASN A 173 -13.94 9.10 2.88
CA ASN A 173 -12.93 8.10 3.23
C ASN A 173 -12.05 7.70 2.04
N PHE A 174 -12.60 7.72 0.83
CA PHE A 174 -11.89 7.38 -0.41
C PHE A 174 -10.78 8.39 -0.72
N GLN A 175 -11.08 9.69 -0.55
CA GLN A 175 -10.16 10.78 -0.85
C GLN A 175 -8.82 10.67 -0.11
N GLU A 176 -8.81 10.08 1.09
CA GLU A 176 -7.58 9.86 1.87
C GLU A 176 -6.55 8.99 1.13
N PHE A 177 -7.02 8.05 0.30
CA PHE A 177 -6.20 7.06 -0.40
C PHE A 177 -6.05 7.34 -1.89
N THR A 178 -6.82 8.28 -2.45
CA THR A 178 -6.74 8.70 -3.85
C THR A 178 -6.22 10.14 -3.94
N LYS A 179 -4.91 10.28 -3.71
CA LYS A 179 -4.24 11.60 -3.71
C LYS A 179 -3.80 12.07 -5.09
N ILE A 180 -3.79 11.17 -6.06
CA ILE A 180 -3.58 11.52 -7.46
C ILE A 180 -4.98 11.70 -8.03
N ASP A 181 -5.29 12.93 -8.40
CA ASP A 181 -6.40 13.21 -9.29
C ASP A 181 -6.03 12.56 -10.63
N GLU A 182 -6.75 11.50 -10.99
CA GLU A 182 -6.43 10.67 -12.16
C GLU A 182 -6.48 11.52 -13.43
N ASP A 183 -7.37 12.53 -13.45
CA ASP A 183 -7.49 13.52 -14.51
C ASP A 183 -6.23 14.42 -14.59
N ALA A 184 -5.70 14.86 -13.44
CA ALA A 184 -4.49 15.70 -13.41
C ALA A 184 -3.21 14.92 -13.78
N LEU A 185 -3.17 13.61 -13.49
CA LEU A 185 -2.07 12.76 -13.92
C LEU A 185 -2.12 12.49 -15.43
N GLU A 186 -3.31 12.27 -15.97
CA GLU A 186 -3.52 12.06 -17.41
C GLU A 186 -3.17 13.33 -18.21
N ASP A 187 -3.61 14.51 -17.74
CA ASP A 187 -3.22 15.81 -18.31
C ASP A 187 -1.69 15.99 -18.32
N TYR A 188 -1.01 15.67 -17.21
CA TYR A 188 0.45 15.78 -17.12
C TYR A 188 1.17 14.81 -18.06
N MET A 189 0.67 13.57 -18.17
CA MET A 189 1.23 12.57 -19.10
C MET A 189 1.04 12.99 -20.56
N GLN A 190 -0.11 13.59 -20.88
CA GLN A 190 -0.41 14.06 -22.22
C GLN A 190 0.43 15.28 -22.61
N GLN A 191 0.64 16.21 -21.67
CA GLN A 191 1.55 17.34 -21.87
C GLN A 191 3.00 16.85 -22.11
N LEU A 192 3.50 15.91 -21.32
CA LEU A 192 4.85 15.36 -21.48
C LEU A 192 5.05 14.64 -22.84
N MET A 193 4.00 14.02 -23.38
CA MET A 193 4.03 13.42 -24.72
C MET A 193 3.98 14.48 -25.82
N GLY A 194 3.21 15.55 -25.63
CA GLY A 194 3.13 16.68 -26.56
C GLY A 194 4.47 17.41 -26.69
N ASP A 195 5.10 17.77 -25.57
CA ASP A 195 6.40 18.46 -25.55
C ASP A 195 7.49 17.65 -26.28
N ARG A 196 7.45 16.32 -26.18
CA ARG A 196 8.41 15.41 -26.86
C ARG A 196 8.15 15.29 -28.37
N GLN A 197 6.94 15.62 -28.81
CA GLN A 197 6.55 15.54 -30.21
C GLN A 197 6.83 16.87 -30.92
N GLU A 198 6.71 18.00 -30.23
CA GLU A 198 7.11 19.33 -30.72
C GLU A 198 8.63 19.44 -30.93
N ASP A 199 9.46 18.86 -30.05
CA ASP A 199 10.92 18.82 -30.23
C ASP A 199 11.39 18.02 -31.47
N ASN A 200 10.55 17.12 -32.02
CA ASN A 200 10.87 16.36 -33.25
C ASN A 200 10.36 17.04 -34.53
N GLU A 201 9.47 18.03 -34.44
CA GLU A 201 8.90 18.72 -35.61
C GLU A 201 9.73 19.97 -36.01
N ASP A 202 10.61 20.47 -35.13
CA ASP A 202 11.49 21.61 -35.41
C ASP A 202 12.83 21.23 -36.10
N GLU A 203 13.15 19.94 -36.27
CA GLU A 203 14.37 19.49 -36.96
C GLU A 203 14.19 19.29 -38.49
N ASP A 204 12.97 19.30 -39.02
CA ASP A 204 12.69 18.96 -40.43
C ASP A 204 12.68 20.16 -41.42
N GLU A 205 13.00 21.39 -40.99
CA GLU A 205 13.00 22.57 -41.89
C GLU A 205 14.38 23.07 -42.37
N ASN A 206 15.48 22.37 -42.12
CA ASN A 206 16.78 22.86 -42.63
C ASN A 206 17.80 21.79 -43.04
N GLU A 207 17.47 20.92 -44.00
CA GLU A 207 18.48 20.16 -44.74
C GLU A 207 18.34 20.32 -46.25
N ASN A 208 18.71 21.52 -46.72
CA ASN A 208 19.19 21.67 -48.09
C ASN A 208 20.53 22.41 -48.06
N GLU A 209 21.62 21.67 -47.81
CA GLU A 209 22.88 21.78 -48.56
C GLU A 209 24.02 20.95 -47.93
N ARG A 210 24.62 20.10 -48.77
CA ARG A 210 25.99 19.52 -48.71
C ARG A 210 26.24 18.36 -47.75
N GLY A 211 26.44 17.19 -48.35
CA GLY A 211 26.91 15.99 -47.67
C GLY A 211 28.42 15.90 -47.48
N THR A 212 28.83 14.86 -46.74
CA THR A 212 29.88 13.89 -47.06
C THR A 212 29.93 12.84 -45.94
N ALA A 213 29.83 11.57 -46.35
CA ALA A 213 30.44 10.33 -45.86
C ALA A 213 30.72 10.08 -44.35
N ASP A 214 30.35 8.86 -43.96
CA ASP A 214 30.88 8.01 -42.89
C ASP A 214 30.78 8.51 -41.43
N ASP A 215 29.94 7.83 -40.63
CA ASP A 215 30.41 6.98 -39.54
C ASP A 215 29.25 6.13 -38.95
N GLU A 216 29.46 4.81 -39.00
CA GLU A 216 29.09 3.71 -38.07
C GLU A 216 27.84 3.85 -37.16
N ILE A 217 26.78 3.06 -37.40
CA ILE A 217 26.47 1.77 -36.73
C ILE A 217 26.42 1.87 -35.20
N ASP A 218 25.23 1.74 -34.58
CA ASP A 218 24.97 0.55 -33.74
C ASP A 218 23.50 0.29 -33.29
N ASP A 219 23.23 -1.01 -33.20
CA ASP A 219 22.51 -1.72 -32.13
C ASP A 219 21.03 -1.47 -31.82
N PHE A 220 20.12 -1.80 -32.74
CA PHE A 220 18.75 -2.17 -32.30
C PHE A 220 18.19 -3.45 -32.92
N GLY A 221 18.90 -4.06 -33.86
CA GLY A 221 18.43 -5.24 -34.61
C GLY A 221 18.81 -6.61 -34.04
N ARG A 222 19.50 -6.68 -32.89
CA ARG A 222 20.11 -7.95 -32.41
C ARG A 222 19.24 -8.77 -31.45
N TYR A 223 18.12 -8.23 -30.97
CA TYR A 223 17.26 -8.92 -29.99
C TYR A 223 16.00 -9.57 -30.58
N THR A 224 15.74 -9.44 -31.88
CA THR A 224 14.71 -10.24 -32.56
C THR A 224 15.29 -11.61 -32.92
N MET A 225 15.44 -12.47 -31.90
CA MET A 225 15.68 -13.90 -32.10
C MET A 225 14.34 -14.54 -32.49
N GLU A 226 14.13 -14.69 -33.79
CA GLU A 226 13.04 -15.50 -34.35
C GLU A 226 13.28 -16.95 -33.88
N MET A 227 12.33 -17.51 -33.11
CA MET A 227 12.28 -18.93 -32.84
C MET A 227 11.65 -19.61 -34.04
N ASP A 228 12.48 -20.21 -34.90
CA ASP A 228 12.00 -21.13 -35.92
C ASP A 228 11.74 -22.50 -35.28
N ASP A 229 10.45 -22.83 -35.18
CA ASP A 229 9.94 -24.18 -35.00
C ASP A 229 10.33 -25.03 -36.23
N ASP A 230 11.18 -26.03 -36.02
CA ASP A 230 11.23 -27.20 -36.90
C ASP A 230 11.41 -28.47 -36.05
N GLU A 231 10.27 -29.01 -35.64
CA GLU A 231 10.14 -30.36 -35.11
C GLU A 231 10.25 -31.36 -36.27
N GLN A 232 11.24 -32.24 -36.19
CA GLN A 232 11.44 -33.37 -37.09
C GLN A 232 10.32 -34.41 -36.92
N GLY A 233 9.74 -34.84 -38.04
CA GLY A 233 8.84 -36.00 -38.12
C GLY A 233 8.32 -36.26 -39.51
#